data_AF-A0AAN2CBC9-F1
#
_entry.id   AF-A0AAN2CBC9-F1
#
_cell.length_a   1.000
_cell.length_b   1.000
_cell.length_c   1.000
_cell.angle_alpha   90.00
_cell.angle_beta   90.00
_cell.angle_gamma   90.00
#
_symmetry.space_group_name_H-M   'P 1'
#
loop_
_entity.id
_entity.type
_entity.pdbx_description
1 polymer ?
#
loop_
_entity_poly.entity_id
_entity_poly.type
_entity_poly.pdbx_seq_one_letter_code
_entity_poly.pdbx_strand_id
1 'polypeptide(L)'
;MCRAKVAELVQSYLEAEVDELLGRLRYERRDGKRIGFRDGHDPERTITASIGPIAIRRPRVRGVAHESALIPKYRRRLPSIDKTIHQLWIEGLAHRDFEPTLRGLLGAEAPLSASTIARVNAEFGAEYDTWKTRRLDGNRYVYLWVDGIHLGAGPADEGRVPIIDVNSAGG
;
A
#
# COMPACT_ATOMS: atom_id res chain seq x y z
N MET A 1 24.67 -2.04 -0.24
CA MET A 1 24.42 -2.79 1.01
C MET A 1 22.95 -2.80 1.42
N CYS A 2 22.27 -1.65 1.55
CA CYS A 2 20.87 -1.60 2.02
C CYS A 2 19.84 -2.31 1.11
N ARG A 3 19.95 -2.19 -0.22
CA ARG A 3 19.01 -2.84 -1.17
C ARG A 3 18.99 -4.37 -1.05
N ALA A 4 20.16 -4.99 -0.92
CA ALA A 4 20.27 -6.43 -0.74
C ALA A 4 19.62 -6.88 0.57
N LYS A 5 19.79 -6.11 1.66
CA LYS A 5 19.17 -6.40 2.95
C LYS A 5 17.65 -6.31 2.93
N VAL A 6 17.10 -5.32 2.22
CA VAL A 6 15.65 -5.22 2.00
C VAL A 6 15.15 -6.40 1.18
N ALA A 7 15.87 -6.79 0.12
CA ALA A 7 15.51 -7.97 -0.67
C ALA A 7 15.52 -9.26 0.17
N GLU A 8 16.53 -9.46 1.02
CA GLU A 8 16.60 -10.56 1.97
C GLU A 8 15.42 -10.57 2.95
N LEU A 9 15.07 -9.41 3.52
CA LEU A 9 13.96 -9.28 4.46
C LEU A 9 12.61 -9.59 3.80
N VAL A 10 12.40 -9.08 2.58
CA VAL A 10 11.18 -9.37 1.83
C VAL A 10 11.14 -10.86 1.46
N GLN A 11 12.27 -11.44 1.04
CA GLN A 11 12.36 -12.85 0.73
C GLN A 11 12.06 -13.70 1.97
N SER A 12 12.62 -13.38 3.14
CA SER A 12 12.37 -14.13 4.37
C SER A 12 10.91 -14.06 4.80
N TYR A 13 10.25 -12.92 4.61
CA TYR A 13 8.83 -12.78 4.86
C TYR A 13 7.99 -13.70 3.95
N LEU A 14 8.31 -13.76 2.65
CA LEU A 14 7.62 -14.67 1.72
C LEU A 14 7.82 -16.15 2.10
N GLU A 15 9.02 -16.51 2.56
CA GLU A 15 9.28 -17.87 3.05
C GLU A 15 8.48 -18.19 4.31
N ALA A 16 8.35 -17.22 5.22
CA ALA A 16 7.59 -17.35 6.46
C ALA A 16 6.08 -17.49 6.20
N GLU A 17 5.52 -16.75 5.22
CA GLU A 17 4.12 -16.93 4.79
C GLU A 17 3.84 -18.39 4.37
N VAL A 18 4.80 -19.03 3.69
CA VAL A 18 4.69 -20.43 3.27
C VAL A 18 4.88 -21.39 4.44
N ASP A 19 5.78 -21.10 5.37
CA ASP A 19 5.95 -21.90 6.59
C ASP A 19 4.68 -21.88 7.44
N GLU A 20 4.05 -20.72 7.59
CA GLU A 20 2.77 -20.55 8.29
C GLU A 20 1.64 -21.31 7.58
N LEU A 21 1.52 -21.17 6.26
CA LEU A 21 0.52 -21.88 5.45
C LEU A 21 0.65 -23.40 5.55
N LEU A 22 1.88 -23.91 5.55
CA LEU A 22 2.14 -25.35 5.64
C LEU A 22 2.19 -25.86 7.08
N GLY A 23 2.23 -24.95 8.07
CA GLY A 23 2.35 -25.25 9.49
C GLY A 23 3.64 -25.97 9.86
N ARG A 24 4.74 -25.73 9.13
CA ARG A 24 6.06 -26.36 9.35
C ARG A 24 7.17 -25.59 8.66
N LEU A 25 8.39 -25.71 9.19
CA LEU A 25 9.59 -25.14 8.58
C LEU A 25 10.05 -25.92 7.35
N ARG A 26 10.91 -25.28 6.56
CA ARG A 26 11.57 -25.93 5.42
C ARG A 26 12.34 -27.19 5.86
N TYR A 27 12.08 -28.30 5.16
CA TYR A 27 12.62 -29.64 5.44
C TYR A 27 12.20 -30.29 6.77
N GLU A 28 11.36 -29.64 7.57
CA GLU A 28 10.80 -30.24 8.77
C GLU A 28 9.86 -31.39 8.39
N ARG A 29 10.11 -32.57 8.98
CA ARG A 29 9.25 -33.74 8.83
C ARG A 29 8.19 -33.70 9.92
N ARG A 30 6.94 -33.87 9.51
CA ARG A 30 5.80 -34.02 10.42
C ARG A 30 5.10 -35.33 10.10
N ASP A 31 4.78 -36.09 11.14
CA ASP A 31 3.92 -37.27 11.02
C ASP A 31 2.47 -36.81 10.92
N GLY A 32 1.76 -37.25 9.88
CA GLY A 32 0.36 -36.91 9.64
C GLY A 32 0.02 -36.45 8.21
N LYS A 33 -1.23 -36.02 8.02
CA LYS A 33 -1.77 -35.60 6.71
C LYS A 33 -1.15 -34.26 6.29
N ARG A 34 -0.50 -34.26 5.12
CA ARG A 34 0.17 -33.07 4.57
C ARG A 34 -0.84 -32.18 3.84
N ILE A 35 -0.86 -30.89 4.16
CA ILE A 35 -1.72 -29.87 3.52
C ILE A 35 -1.19 -29.53 2.10
N GLY A 36 0.14 -29.54 1.93
CA GLY A 36 0.78 -29.26 0.65
C GLY A 36 2.30 -29.38 0.70
N PHE A 37 2.95 -29.04 -0.41
CA PHE A 37 4.38 -29.16 -0.61
C PHE A 37 4.97 -27.90 -1.24
N ARG A 38 6.18 -27.53 -0.83
CA ARG A 38 6.98 -26.50 -1.52
C ARG A 38 7.39 -27.03 -2.89
N ASP A 39 7.20 -26.22 -3.93
CA ASP A 39 7.46 -26.56 -5.34
C ASP A 39 8.48 -25.58 -5.98
N GLY A 40 9.56 -25.36 -5.24
CA GLY A 40 10.61 -24.40 -5.59
C GLY A 40 10.11 -22.96 -5.57
N HIS A 41 10.61 -22.17 -6.52
CA HIS A 41 10.32 -20.75 -6.65
C HIS A 41 9.91 -20.39 -8.07
N ASP A 42 9.14 -19.32 -8.19
CA ASP A 42 8.92 -18.65 -9.47
C ASP A 42 10.25 -18.07 -10.01
N PRO A 43 10.35 -17.82 -11.33
CA PRO A 43 11.45 -17.06 -11.89
C PRO A 43 11.66 -15.74 -11.15
N GLU A 44 12.93 -15.37 -11.01
CA GLU A 44 13.30 -14.11 -10.38
C GLU A 44 12.67 -12.93 -11.13
N ARG A 45 12.07 -12.01 -10.37
CA ARG A 45 11.51 -10.79 -10.92
C ARG A 45 11.89 -9.59 -10.09
N THR A 46 11.98 -8.45 -10.78
CA THR A 46 12.27 -7.15 -10.16
C THR A 46 10.99 -6.50 -9.68
N ILE A 47 11.01 -6.00 -8.45
CA ILE A 47 9.90 -5.29 -7.80
C ILE A 47 10.42 -3.96 -7.27
N THR A 48 9.64 -2.90 -7.43
CA THR A 48 10.00 -1.57 -6.90
C THR A 48 9.69 -1.48 -5.41
N ALA A 49 10.72 -1.21 -4.62
CA ALA A 49 10.64 -0.86 -3.21
C ALA A 49 11.02 0.62 -3.00
N SER A 50 10.83 1.16 -1.81
CA SER A 50 11.14 2.57 -1.49
C SER A 50 12.61 2.95 -1.70
N ILE A 51 13.49 1.95 -1.69
CA ILE A 51 14.94 2.09 -1.95
C ILE A 51 15.32 1.76 -3.41
N GLY A 52 14.32 1.66 -4.29
CA GLY A 52 14.48 1.29 -5.70
C GLY A 52 14.19 -0.19 -5.99
N PRO A 53 14.58 -0.69 -7.18
CA PRO A 53 14.25 -2.04 -7.62
C PRO A 53 14.99 -3.12 -6.80
N ILE A 54 14.29 -4.20 -6.46
CA ILE A 54 14.84 -5.37 -5.76
C ILE A 54 14.45 -6.66 -6.50
N ALA A 55 15.37 -7.63 -6.55
CA ALA A 55 15.14 -8.92 -7.17
C ALA A 55 14.58 -9.90 -6.12
N ILE A 56 13.47 -10.56 -6.44
CA ILE A 56 12.75 -11.45 -5.52
C ILE A 56 12.35 -12.73 -6.26
N ARG A 57 12.37 -13.86 -5.55
CA ARG A 57 11.89 -15.17 -6.03
C ARG A 57 10.74 -15.64 -5.17
N ARG A 58 9.53 -15.61 -5.68
CA ARG A 58 8.35 -15.99 -4.90
C ARG A 58 8.34 -17.52 -4.67
N PRO A 59 8.18 -18.01 -3.43
CA PRO A 59 8.07 -19.44 -3.17
C PRO A 59 6.76 -19.99 -3.75
N ARG A 60 6.82 -21.20 -4.31
CA ARG A 60 5.65 -21.91 -4.84
C ARG A 60 5.23 -23.03 -3.92
N VAL A 61 3.92 -23.25 -3.87
CA VAL A 61 3.30 -24.32 -3.09
C VAL A 61 2.35 -25.09 -4.00
N ARG A 62 2.34 -26.43 -3.87
CA ARG A 62 1.47 -27.35 -4.57
C ARG A 62 0.59 -28.11 -3.58
N GLY A 63 -0.66 -28.36 -3.96
CA GLY A 63 -1.65 -29.08 -3.13
C GLY A 63 -2.53 -28.17 -2.27
N VAL A 64 -2.19 -26.89 -2.14
CA VAL A 64 -3.00 -25.85 -1.49
C VAL A 64 -2.90 -24.55 -2.28
N ALA A 65 -3.98 -23.78 -2.32
CA ALA A 65 -3.97 -22.45 -2.91
C ALA A 65 -3.11 -21.50 -2.07
N HIS A 66 -2.18 -20.80 -2.70
CA HIS A 66 -1.31 -19.83 -2.05
C HIS A 66 -1.20 -18.56 -2.89
N GLU A 67 -1.66 -17.45 -2.33
CA GLU A 67 -1.39 -16.10 -2.82
C GLU A 67 -0.70 -15.32 -1.70
N SER A 68 0.42 -14.66 -2.03
CA SER A 68 1.17 -13.89 -1.03
C SER A 68 0.44 -12.58 -0.76
N ALA A 69 0.32 -12.21 0.52
CA ALA A 69 -0.33 -10.97 0.91
C ALA A 69 0.56 -9.76 0.58
N LEU A 70 1.88 -9.90 0.78
CA LEU A 70 2.83 -8.85 0.46
C LEU A 70 3.03 -8.69 -1.05
N ILE A 71 3.16 -9.82 -1.76
CA ILE A 71 3.47 -9.81 -3.20
C ILE A 71 2.59 -10.81 -3.98
N PRO A 72 1.34 -10.41 -4.29
CA PRO A 72 0.46 -11.12 -5.20
C PRO A 72 1.07 -11.42 -6.58
N LYS A 73 0.39 -12.29 -7.35
CA LYS A 73 0.80 -12.57 -8.73
C LYS A 73 0.72 -11.27 -9.55
N TYR A 74 1.73 -11.02 -10.38
CA TYR A 74 1.85 -9.83 -11.24
C TYR A 74 2.06 -8.48 -10.54
N ARG A 75 2.10 -8.41 -9.20
CA ARG A 75 2.40 -7.14 -8.51
C ARG A 75 3.85 -6.71 -8.79
N ARG A 76 4.03 -5.45 -9.22
CA ARG A 76 5.32 -4.88 -9.67
C ARG A 76 6.00 -3.96 -8.63
N ARG A 77 5.33 -3.64 -7.53
CA ARG A 77 5.84 -2.77 -6.47
C ARG A 77 5.33 -3.21 -5.09
N LEU A 78 6.07 -2.88 -4.04
CA LEU A 78 5.62 -3.14 -2.67
C LEU A 78 4.44 -2.23 -2.28
N PRO A 79 3.53 -2.70 -1.42
CA PRO A 79 2.44 -1.86 -0.90
C PRO A 79 2.90 -0.57 -0.22
N SER A 80 4.14 -0.52 0.29
CA SER A 80 4.71 0.70 0.86
C SER A 80 4.85 1.83 -0.16
N ILE A 81 5.02 1.52 -1.45
CA ILE A 81 5.06 2.53 -2.51
C ILE A 81 3.70 3.19 -2.71
N ASP A 82 2.62 2.39 -2.69
CA ASP A 82 1.26 2.92 -2.79
C ASP A 82 0.98 3.91 -1.64
N LYS A 83 1.40 3.56 -0.41
CA LYS A 83 1.34 4.47 0.75
C LYS A 83 2.13 5.76 0.56
N THR A 84 3.35 5.68 0.00
CA THR A 84 4.14 6.88 -0.29
C THR A 84 3.46 7.79 -1.31
N ILE A 85 2.80 7.23 -2.33
CA ILE A 85 2.03 8.03 -3.31
C ILE A 85 0.91 8.79 -2.60
N HIS A 86 0.15 8.13 -1.72
CA HIS A 86 -0.91 8.79 -0.94
C HIS A 86 -0.36 9.92 -0.06
N GLN A 87 0.76 9.67 0.63
CA GLN A 87 1.38 10.67 1.50
C GLN A 87 1.79 11.90 0.69
N LEU A 88 2.45 11.73 -0.46
CA LEU A 88 2.84 12.85 -1.32
C LEU A 88 1.64 13.66 -1.85
N TRP A 89 0.51 12.99 -2.06
CA TRP A 89 -0.73 13.67 -2.44
C TRP A 89 -1.30 14.53 -1.31
N ILE A 90 -1.28 14.02 -0.07
CA ILE A 90 -1.69 14.76 1.12
C ILE A 90 -0.77 15.98 1.35
N GLU A 91 0.52 15.84 1.07
CA GLU A 91 1.51 16.93 1.13
C GLU A 91 1.33 17.98 0.00
N GLY A 92 0.32 17.81 -0.87
CA GLY A 92 -0.04 18.81 -1.88
C GLY A 92 0.78 18.73 -3.17
N LEU A 93 1.47 17.61 -3.43
CA LEU A 93 2.15 17.42 -4.72
C LEU A 93 1.11 17.45 -5.85
N ALA A 94 1.35 18.25 -6.89
CA ALA A 94 0.44 18.31 -8.02
C ALA A 94 0.57 17.04 -8.88
N HIS A 95 -0.55 16.54 -9.44
CA HIS A 95 -0.57 15.29 -10.23
C HIS A 95 0.51 15.23 -11.34
N ARG A 96 0.80 16.36 -11.98
CA ARG A 96 1.82 16.49 -13.04
C ARG A 96 3.26 16.28 -12.54
N ASP A 97 3.52 16.56 -11.27
CA ASP A 97 4.84 16.53 -10.66
C ASP A 97 5.16 15.15 -10.05
N PHE A 98 4.16 14.28 -9.85
CA PHE A 98 4.37 12.94 -9.26
C PHE A 98 5.33 12.06 -10.05
N GLU A 99 5.10 11.90 -11.34
CA GLU A 99 5.89 11.00 -12.17
C GLU A 99 7.38 11.40 -12.20
N PRO A 100 7.76 12.66 -12.49
CA PRO A 100 9.16 13.07 -12.45
C PRO A 100 9.77 12.97 -11.03
N THR A 101 9.05 13.36 -9.98
CA THR A 101 9.55 13.27 -8.60
C THR A 101 9.80 11.82 -8.20
N LEU A 102 8.84 10.93 -8.44
CA LEU A 102 8.96 9.53 -8.05
C LEU A 102 9.99 8.77 -8.89
N ARG A 103 10.16 9.08 -10.18
CA ARG A 103 11.27 8.52 -10.99
C ARG A 103 12.63 8.99 -10.46
N GLY A 104 12.73 10.24 -9.99
CA GLY A 104 13.93 10.75 -9.32
C GLY A 104 14.26 10.00 -8.02
N LEU A 105 13.23 9.65 -7.24
CA LEU A 105 13.40 8.98 -5.94
C LEU A 105 13.58 7.45 -6.05
N LEU A 106 12.81 6.79 -6.91
CA LEU A 106 12.73 5.32 -7.00
C LEU A 106 13.51 4.74 -8.19
N GLY A 107 14.03 5.60 -9.07
CA GLY A 107 14.74 5.25 -10.28
C GLY A 107 13.85 5.28 -11.54
N ALA A 108 14.50 5.42 -12.70
CA ALA A 108 13.83 5.57 -14.00
C ALA A 108 12.91 4.39 -14.39
N GLU A 109 13.22 3.19 -13.87
CA GLU A 109 12.49 1.94 -14.10
C GLU A 109 11.28 1.74 -13.18
N ALA A 110 10.94 2.71 -12.33
CA ALA A 110 9.79 2.60 -11.44
C ALA A 110 8.48 2.52 -12.25
N PRO A 111 7.61 1.50 -12.03
CA PRO A 111 6.37 1.31 -12.76
C PRO A 111 5.28 2.26 -12.25
N LEU A 112 5.46 3.55 -12.55
CA LEU A 112 4.66 4.67 -12.07
C LEU A 112 4.12 5.50 -13.23
N SER A 113 3.22 4.89 -14.01
CA SER A 113 2.48 5.63 -15.03
C SER A 113 1.49 6.60 -14.38
N ALA A 114 1.15 7.68 -15.08
CA ALA A 114 0.05 8.58 -14.69
C ALA A 114 -1.26 7.82 -14.37
N SER A 115 -1.59 6.80 -15.17
CA SER A 115 -2.75 5.93 -14.91
C SER A 115 -2.67 5.14 -13.60
N THR A 116 -1.45 4.75 -13.20
CA THR A 116 -1.21 4.06 -11.93
C THR A 116 -1.44 5.00 -10.76
N ILE A 117 -0.91 6.23 -10.83
CA ILE A 117 -1.07 7.26 -9.80
C ILE A 117 -2.55 7.62 -9.65
N ALA A 118 -3.25 7.88 -10.76
CA ALA A 118 -4.67 8.18 -10.76
C ALA A 118 -5.50 7.06 -10.09
N ARG A 119 -5.20 5.79 -10.39
CA ARG A 119 -5.88 4.64 -9.77
C ARG A 119 -5.65 4.56 -8.27
N VAL A 120 -4.40 4.76 -7.82
CA VAL A 120 -4.07 4.78 -6.38
C VAL A 120 -4.83 5.91 -5.70
N ASN A 121 -4.80 7.12 -6.25
CA ASN A 121 -5.54 8.25 -5.68
C ASN A 121 -7.06 8.03 -5.67
N ALA A 122 -7.62 7.36 -6.68
CA ALA A 122 -9.05 7.03 -6.72
C ALA A 122 -9.46 6.04 -5.62
N GLU A 123 -8.62 5.06 -5.31
CA GLU A 123 -8.84 4.12 -4.19
C GLU A 123 -8.92 4.87 -2.85
N PHE A 124 -8.02 5.83 -2.64
CA PHE A 124 -8.07 6.70 -1.46
C PHE A 124 -9.27 7.66 -1.48
N GLY A 125 -9.65 8.19 -2.64
CA GLY A 125 -10.87 8.97 -2.80
C GLY A 125 -12.11 8.21 -2.32
N ALA A 126 -12.22 6.92 -2.64
CA ALA A 126 -13.32 6.08 -2.18
C ALA A 126 -13.29 5.84 -0.65
N GLU A 127 -12.10 5.67 -0.06
CA GLU A 127 -11.93 5.59 1.40
C GLU A 127 -12.35 6.91 2.07
N TYR A 128 -11.94 8.04 1.50
CA TYR A 128 -12.33 9.37 1.96
C TYR A 128 -13.84 9.60 1.87
N ASP A 129 -14.49 9.19 0.78
CA ASP A 129 -15.95 9.29 0.61
C ASP A 129 -16.69 8.45 1.66
N THR A 130 -16.18 7.25 1.94
CA THR A 130 -16.70 6.39 3.01
C THR A 130 -16.54 7.05 4.38
N TRP A 131 -15.37 7.63 4.65
CA TRP A 131 -15.10 8.33 5.90
C TRP A 131 -15.99 9.57 6.08
N LYS A 132 -16.19 10.35 5.01
CA LYS A 132 -17.01 11.56 5.00
C LYS A 132 -18.50 11.28 5.26
N THR A 133 -18.97 10.09 4.87
CA THR A 133 -20.36 9.65 5.03
C THR A 133 -20.59 8.78 6.26
N ARG A 134 -19.56 8.59 7.11
CA ARG A 134 -19.66 7.76 8.30
C ARG A 134 -20.71 8.31 9.27
N ARG A 135 -21.39 7.37 9.93
CA ARG A 135 -22.33 7.68 11.01
C ARG A 135 -21.58 8.21 12.24
N LEU A 136 -22.07 9.31 12.80
CA LEU A 136 -21.51 9.95 13.99
C LEU A 136 -22.40 9.72 15.23
N ASP A 137 -23.61 9.18 15.07
CA ASP A 137 -24.62 9.06 16.13
C ASP A 137 -24.30 8.03 17.24
N GLY A 138 -23.16 7.32 17.13
CA GLY A 138 -22.67 6.42 18.17
C GLY A 138 -22.08 7.14 19.40
N ASN A 139 -21.77 8.43 19.30
CA ASN A 139 -21.17 9.22 20.39
C ASN A 139 -22.05 10.43 20.74
N ARG A 140 -22.01 10.85 22.01
CA ARG A 140 -22.56 12.14 22.44
C ARG A 140 -21.50 13.22 22.28
N TYR A 141 -21.78 14.21 21.46
CA TYR A 141 -20.91 15.37 21.28
C TYR A 141 -21.44 16.53 22.11
N VAL A 142 -20.61 17.06 23.01
CA VAL A 142 -20.98 18.21 23.85
C VAL A 142 -20.70 19.53 23.11
N TYR A 143 -19.69 19.54 22.24
CA TYR A 143 -19.28 20.72 21.46
C TYR A 143 -19.00 20.33 20.00
N LEU A 144 -19.27 21.28 19.10
CA LEU A 144 -18.95 21.20 17.67
C LEU A 144 -18.24 22.48 17.26
N TRP A 145 -17.11 22.34 16.58
CA TRP A 145 -16.35 23.47 16.02
C TRP A 145 -16.47 23.43 14.50
N VAL A 146 -16.68 24.58 13.89
CA VAL A 146 -16.78 24.71 12.43
C VAL A 146 -15.75 25.73 11.99
N ASP A 147 -14.83 25.31 11.14
CA ASP A 147 -13.82 26.18 10.56
C ASP A 147 -14.00 26.28 9.04
N GLY A 148 -13.59 27.40 8.46
CA GLY A 148 -13.74 27.69 7.04
C GLY A 148 -12.42 28.12 6.44
N ILE A 149 -11.93 27.34 5.46
CA ILE A 149 -10.74 27.70 4.70
C ILE A 149 -11.18 28.30 3.36
N HIS A 150 -10.64 29.48 3.01
CA HIS A 150 -10.82 30.07 1.69
C HIS A 150 -9.67 29.64 0.78
N LEU A 151 -9.99 28.83 -0.23
CA LEU A 151 -9.03 28.42 -1.26
C LEU A 151 -9.33 29.23 -2.53
N GLY A 152 -8.40 30.08 -2.95
CA GLY A 152 -8.52 30.81 -4.22
C GLY A 152 -8.32 29.87 -5.39
N ALA A 153 -9.41 29.45 -6.05
CA ALA A 153 -9.37 28.53 -7.17
C ALA A 153 -9.71 29.24 -8.49
N GLY A 154 -8.72 29.89 -9.12
CA GLY A 154 -8.82 30.42 -10.49
C GLY A 154 -9.89 31.52 -10.71
N PRO A 155 -10.00 32.09 -11.94
CA PRO A 155 -10.70 33.36 -12.16
C PRO A 155 -12.23 33.31 -12.12
N ALA A 156 -12.83 32.20 -11.70
CA ALA A 156 -14.27 32.07 -11.54
C ALA A 156 -14.56 31.16 -10.34
N ASP A 157 -15.31 31.71 -9.40
CA ASP A 157 -16.10 31.04 -8.36
C ASP A 157 -15.60 30.87 -6.92
N GLU A 158 -16.56 31.24 -6.08
CA GLU A 158 -16.64 31.21 -4.63
C GLU A 158 -16.80 29.76 -4.11
N GLY A 159 -15.71 29.00 -4.06
CA GLY A 159 -15.71 27.69 -3.42
C GLY A 159 -15.51 27.78 -1.89
N ARG A 160 -16.55 28.10 -1.11
CA ARG A 160 -16.50 27.86 0.35
C ARG A 160 -16.55 26.35 0.61
N VAL A 161 -15.45 25.77 1.10
CA VAL A 161 -15.45 24.40 1.61
C VAL A 161 -15.36 24.48 3.14
N PRO A 162 -16.49 24.44 3.87
CA PRO A 162 -16.44 24.36 5.33
C PRO A 162 -15.83 23.01 5.73
N ILE A 163 -14.82 23.04 6.59
CA ILE A 163 -14.25 21.84 7.20
C ILE A 163 -14.82 21.77 8.62
N ILE A 164 -15.63 20.74 8.86
CA ILE A 164 -16.22 20.50 10.18
C ILE A 164 -15.32 19.51 10.91
N ASP A 165 -14.64 19.97 11.96
CA ASP A 165 -13.88 19.09 12.85
C ASP A 165 -14.73 18.75 14.08
N VAL A 166 -14.97 17.46 14.29
CA VAL A 166 -15.78 16.93 15.39
C VAL A 166 -14.86 16.28 16.41
N ASN A 167 -14.39 17.07 17.37
CA ASN A 167 -13.62 16.56 18.51
C ASN A 167 -14.55 16.09 19.64
N SER A 168 -14.39 14.84 20.07
CA SER A 168 -15.01 14.34 21.31
C SER A 168 -14.07 14.61 22.49
N ALA A 169 -14.32 15.69 23.24
CA ALA A 169 -13.74 15.83 24.57
C ALA A 169 -14.46 14.86 25.51
N GLY A 170 -13.74 13.86 26.01
CA GLY A 170 -14.27 12.91 27.00
C GLY A 170 -14.72 13.64 28.27
N GLY A 171 -15.93 13.30 28.70
CA GLY A 171 -16.54 13.57 30.00
C GLY A 171 -17.64 12.56 30.24
#